data_AF-A0A4R5AX08-F1
#
_entry.id   AF-A0A4R5AX08-F1
#
_cell.length_a   1.000
_cell.length_b   1.000
_cell.length_c   1.000
_cell.angle_alpha   90.00
_cell.angle_beta   90.00
_cell.angle_gamma   90.00
#
_symmetry.space_group_name_H-M   'P 1'
#
loop_
_entity.id
_entity.type
_entity.pdbx_description
1 polymer ?
#
loop_
_entity_poly.entity_id
_entity_poly.type
_entity_poly.pdbx_seq_one_letter_code
_entity_poly.pdbx_strand_id
1 'polypeptide(L)' 'MAKVKKGRLINVDNSKREFGAALSYKAIWVEDSNGINERCLLFTDAEIKKAEQRAKKNQEDLTKKGFWSNILD' A
#
# COMPACT_ATOMS: atom_id res chain seq x y z
N MET A 1 2.95 14.75 -12.27
CA MET A 1 2.54 13.33 -12.17
C MET A 1 3.57 12.61 -11.33
N ALA A 2 3.22 12.12 -10.13
CA ALA A 2 4.19 11.48 -9.24
C ALA A 2 4.68 10.14 -9.82
N LYS A 3 6.00 9.91 -9.84
CA LYS A 3 6.58 8.64 -10.28
C LYS A 3 6.34 7.58 -9.19
N VAL A 4 5.46 6.64 -9.47
CA VAL A 4 5.11 5.58 -8.51
C VAL A 4 6.29 4.61 -8.36
N LYS A 5 6.72 4.35 -7.13
CA LYS A 5 7.77 3.37 -6.81
C LYS A 5 7.14 2.21 -6.07
N LYS A 6 7.55 0.98 -6.37
CA LYS A 6 7.11 -0.24 -5.66
C LYS A 6 7.29 -0.05 -4.15
N GLY A 7 6.29 -0.43 -3.37
CA GLY A 7 6.30 -0.30 -1.91
C GLY A 7 5.93 1.08 -1.33
N ARG A 8 5.66 2.11 -2.15
CA ARG A 8 5.20 3.42 -1.66
C ARG A 8 3.70 3.60 -1.91
N LEU A 9 2.98 4.00 -0.86
CA LEU A 9 1.60 4.47 -0.96
C LEU A 9 1.59 5.87 -1.58
N ILE A 10 0.75 6.07 -2.59
CA ILE A 10 0.50 7.37 -3.21
C ILE A 10 -0.99 7.69 -3.21
N ASN A 11 -1.35 8.97 -3.12
CA ASN A 11 -2.74 9.37 -3.26
C ASN A 11 -3.12 9.47 -4.74
N VAL A 12 -4.25 8.88 -5.12
CA VAL A 12 -4.77 8.89 -6.50
C VAL A 12 -6.25 9.26 -6.47
N ASP A 13 -6.65 10.22 -7.30
CA ASP A 13 -8.03 10.68 -7.37
C ASP A 13 -8.91 9.69 -8.15
N ASN A 14 -10.15 9.54 -7.69
CA ASN A 14 -11.15 8.72 -8.38
C ASN A 14 -11.84 9.54 -9.49
N SER A 15 -11.24 9.56 -10.67
CA SER A 15 -11.70 10.37 -11.80
C SER A 15 -13.04 9.93 -12.41
N LYS A 16 -13.42 8.65 -12.25
CA LYS A 16 -14.70 8.09 -12.72
C LYS A 16 -15.49 7.52 -11.53
N ARG A 17 -15.86 8.42 -10.62
CA ARG A 17 -16.47 8.07 -9.35
C ARG A 17 -17.95 7.70 -9.51
N GLU A 18 -18.30 6.49 -9.06
CA GLU A 18 -19.68 6.05 -8.88
C GLU A 18 -20.28 6.57 -7.56
N PHE A 19 -21.62 6.63 -7.47
CA PHE A 19 -22.30 7.09 -6.26
C PHE A 19 -21.94 6.21 -5.05
N GLY A 20 -21.51 6.85 -3.95
CA GLY A 20 -21.05 6.17 -2.73
C GLY A 20 -19.58 5.73 -2.73
N ALA A 21 -18.86 5.87 -3.85
CA ALA A 21 -17.42 5.58 -3.89
C ALA A 21 -16.57 6.70 -3.28
N ALA A 22 -15.36 6.34 -2.83
CA ALA A 22 -14.41 7.28 -2.25
C ALA A 22 -13.92 8.31 -3.29
N LEU A 23 -13.59 9.52 -2.82
CA LEU A 23 -13.07 10.61 -3.65
C LEU A 23 -11.63 10.34 -4.15
N SER A 24 -10.82 9.70 -3.31
CA SER A 24 -9.45 9.31 -3.62
C SER A 24 -9.08 8.02 -2.90
N TYR A 25 -8.03 7.38 -3.38
CA TYR A 25 -7.50 6.13 -2.84
C TYR A 25 -6.01 6.25 -2.59
N LYS A 26 -5.52 5.48 -1.62
CA LYS A 26 -4.11 5.18 -1.43
C LYS A 26 -3.75 3.99 -2.32
N ALA A 27 -2.99 4.24 -3.38
CA ALA A 27 -2.56 3.23 -4.33
C ALA A 27 -1.14 2.74 -4.01
N ILE A 28 -0.90 1.45 -4.17
CA ILE A 28 0.42 0.83 -4.05
C ILE A 28 0.57 -0.27 -5.11
N TRP A 29 1.72 -0.28 -5.76
CA TRP A 29 2.13 -1.41 -6.60
C TRP A 29 2.86 -2.44 -5.76
N VAL A 30 2.38 -3.67 -5.86
CA VAL A 30 2.94 -4.85 -5.19
C VAL A 30 3.27 -5.91 -6.22
N GLU A 31 4.17 -6.78 -5.83
CA GLU A 31 4.64 -7.89 -6.65
C GLU A 31 4.74 -9.13 -5.76
N ASP A 32 4.44 -10.29 -6.32
CA ASP A 32 4.67 -11.56 -5.62
C ASP A 32 6.17 -11.77 -5.38
N SER A 33 6.52 -12.59 -4.39
CA SER A 33 7.92 -12.84 -4.02
C SER A 33 8.77 -13.47 -5.13
N ASN A 34 8.12 -14.14 -6.10
CA ASN A 34 8.76 -14.72 -7.28
C ASN A 34 8.87 -13.75 -8.48
N GLY A 35 8.39 -12.52 -8.35
CA GLY A 35 8.47 -11.50 -9.40
C GLY A 35 7.49 -11.66 -10.56
N ILE A 36 6.52 -12.58 -10.48
CA ILE A 36 5.70 -12.95 -11.65
C ILE A 36 4.43 -12.10 -11.74
N ASN A 37 3.82 -11.74 -10.61
CA ASN A 37 2.53 -11.06 -10.59
C ASN A 37 2.63 -9.67 -9.97
N GLU A 38 2.73 -8.66 -10.81
CA GLU A 38 2.62 -7.26 -10.41
C GLU A 38 1.15 -6.80 -10.47
N ARG A 39 0.68 -6.16 -9.40
CA ARG A 39 -0.68 -5.63 -9.31
C ARG A 39 -0.74 -4.33 -8.52
N CYS A 40 -1.69 -3.48 -8.88
CA CYS A 40 -2.00 -2.26 -8.15
C CYS A 40 -3.12 -2.56 -7.14
N LEU A 41 -2.90 -2.23 -5.88
CA LEU A 41 -3.91 -2.28 -4.83
C LEU A 41 -4.34 -0.87 -4.47
N LEU A 42 -5.64 -0.69 -4.24
CA LEU A 42 -6.24 0.57 -3.84
C LEU A 42 -6.86 0.39 -2.45
N PHE A 43 -6.56 1.32 -1.56
CA PHE A 43 -7.13 1.36 -0.22
C PHE A 43 -7.79 2.70 0.04
N THR A 44 -8.89 2.67 0.76
CA THR A 44 -9.47 3.86 1.37
C THR A 44 -8.68 4.28 2.60
N ASP A 45 -8.80 5.54 3.01
CA ASP A 45 -8.16 6.03 4.23
C ASP A 45 -8.64 5.27 5.49
N ALA A 46 -9.90 4.82 5.49
CA ALA A 46 -10.46 4.01 6.57
C ALA A 46 -9.78 2.64 6.70
N GLU A 47 -9.49 1.99 5.56
CA GLU A 47 -8.79 0.70 5.53
C GLU A 47 -7.34 0.83 5.99
N ILE A 48 -6.63 1.88 5.54
CA ILE A 48 -5.28 2.18 6.03
C ILE A 48 -5.28 2.40 7.54
N LYS A 49 -6.20 3.22 8.05
CA LYS A 49 -6.33 3.47 9.50
C LYS A 49 -6.62 2.19 10.28
N LYS A 50 -7.47 1.30 9.74
CA LYS A 50 -7.76 -0.01 10.34
C LYS A 50 -6.52 -0.91 10.36
N ALA A 51 -5.74 -0.91 9.28
CA ALA A 51 -4.49 -1.67 9.20
C ALA A 51 -3.45 -1.15 10.21
N GLU A 52 -3.28 0.17 10.34
CA GLU A 52 -2.40 0.79 11.33
C GLU A 52 -2.82 0.43 12.77
N GLN A 53 -4.12 0.44 13.06
CA GLN A 53 -4.63 0.06 14.37
C GLN A 53 -4.36 -1.41 14.70
N ARG A 54 -4.46 -2.30 13.70
CA ARG A 54 -4.11 -3.72 13.85
C ARG A 54 -2.61 -3.90 14.09
N ALA A 55 -1.77 -3.28 13.27
CA ALA A 55 -0.32 -3.35 13.40
C ALA A 55 0.20 -2.84 14.77
N LYS A 56 -0.50 -1.88 15.40
CA LYS A 56 -0.18 -1.43 16.77
C LYS A 56 -0.50 -2.46 17.85
N LYS A 57 -1.49 -3.33 17.63
CA LYS A 57 -1.96 -4.32 18.59
C LYS A 57 -1.30 -5.69 18.41
N ASN A 58 -0.86 -5.97 17.19
CA ASN A 58 -0.45 -7.29 16.73
C ASN A 58 1.00 -7.24 16.22
N GLN A 59 1.93 -7.90 16.91
CA GLN A 59 3.33 -7.92 16.49
C GLN A 59 3.55 -8.71 15.19
N GLU A 60 2.67 -9.65 14.86
CA GLU A 60 2.70 -10.43 13.62
C GLU A 60 2.39 -9.59 12.38
N ASP A 61 1.64 -8.49 12.54
CA ASP A 61 1.29 -7.56 11.45
C ASP A 61 2.47 -6.61 11.13
N LEU A 62 3.51 -6.56 11.96
CA LEU A 62 4.71 -5.75 11.71
C LEU A 62 5.68 -6.49 10.78
N THR A 63 6.02 -5.84 9.67
CA THR A 63 7.07 -6.33 8.77
C THR A 63 8.43 -6.26 9.44
N LYS A 64 9.17 -7.37 9.47
CA LYS A 64 10.57 -7.37 9.89
C LYS A 64 11.44 -7.02 8.68
N LYS A 65 12.25 -5.95 8.75
CA LYS A 65 13.28 -5.71 7.73
C LYS A 65 14.25 -6.90 7.73
N GLY A 66 14.45 -7.52 6.57
CA GLY A 66 15.48 -8.53 6.40
C GLY A 66 16.87 -7.89 6.49
N PHE A 67 17.87 -8.64 6.94
CA PHE A 67 19.25 -8.17 7.13
C PHE A 67 19.84 -7.45 5.90
N TRP A 68 19.41 -7.85 4.69
CA TRP A 68 19.85 -7.26 3.42
C TRP A 68 19.20 -5.92 3.07
N SER A 69 18.08 -5.55 3.70
CA SER A 69 17.36 -4.30 3.43
C SER A 69 18.11 -3.05 3.94
N ASN A 70 19.08 -3.20 4.84
CA ASN A 70 19.85 -2.09 5.40
C ASN A 70 21.19 -1.85 4.68
N ILE A 71 21.62 -2.77 3.80
CA ILE A 71 22.89 -2.68 3.07
C ILE A 71 22.71 -2.00 1.69
N LEU A 72 21.48 -1.97 1.18
CA LEU A 72 21.13 -1.43 -0.15
C LEU A 72 20.26 -0.16 -0.10
N ASP A 73 20.05 0.43 1.09
CA ASP A 73 19.37 1.73 1.29
C ASP A 73 20.40 2.86 1.42
#